data_AF-A0A661T6L2-F1
#
_entry.id   AF-A0A661T6L2-F1
#
_cell.length_a   1.000
_cell.length_b   1.000
_cell.length_c   1.000
_cell.angle_alpha   90.00
_cell.angle_beta   90.00
_cell.angle_gamma   90.00
#
_symmetry.space_group_name_H-M   'P 1'
#
loop_
_entity.id
_entity.type
_entity.pdbx_description
1 polymer ?
#
loop_
_entity_poly.entity_id
_entity_poly.type
_entity_poly.pdbx_seq_one_letter_code
_entity_poly.pdbx_strand_id
1 'polypeptide(L)'
;MRRESGKHVVSIVRYEKPAASVRRAVDLCGGLDTLPPGARVFIKPNIVFWSRTAVFPKWGVITTSRVVEDVVRLLKERGVGGITIGEGSVTLDPKDTKTFSHAVSTLGYTVLEKRFGVRCVNVFDRPFEPVDLGGG
;
A
#
# COMPACT_ATOMS: atom_id res chain seq x y z
N MET A 1 -27.21 1.03 -10.64
CA MET A 1 -27.37 2.50 -10.80
C MET A 1 -26.28 2.96 -11.78
N ARG A 2 -26.65 3.45 -12.97
CA ARG A 2 -25.65 3.96 -13.94
C ARG A 2 -25.04 5.24 -13.38
N ARG A 3 -23.71 5.34 -13.34
CA ARG A 3 -22.99 6.55 -12.90
C ARG A 3 -23.21 7.66 -13.94
N GLU A 4 -23.56 8.86 -13.50
CA GLU A 4 -23.54 10.05 -14.35
C GLU A 4 -22.10 10.31 -14.80
N SER A 5 -21.91 10.50 -16.11
CA SER A 5 -20.63 10.88 -16.69
C SER A 5 -20.15 12.21 -16.09
N GLY A 6 -19.00 12.21 -15.41
CA GLY A 6 -18.29 13.43 -14.99
C GLY A 6 -18.12 13.69 -13.50
N LYS A 7 -18.71 12.88 -12.59
CA LYS A 7 -18.51 13.04 -11.14
C LYS A 7 -17.56 11.99 -10.56
N HIS A 8 -16.46 12.42 -9.96
CA HIS A 8 -15.59 11.56 -9.17
C HIS A 8 -16.26 11.22 -7.82
N VAL A 9 -16.36 9.94 -7.51
CA VAL A 9 -16.94 9.47 -6.24
C VAL A 9 -15.83 9.31 -5.23
N VAL A 10 -15.94 10.00 -4.10
CA VAL A 10 -15.05 9.88 -2.95
C VAL A 10 -15.86 9.31 -1.78
N SER A 11 -15.31 8.34 -1.05
CA SER A 11 -15.89 7.86 0.20
C SER A 11 -15.00 8.24 1.39
N ILE A 12 -15.64 8.61 2.49
CA ILE A 12 -14.98 8.94 3.76
C ILE A 12 -15.71 8.15 4.83
N VAL A 13 -14.97 7.31 5.55
CA VAL A 13 -15.52 6.41 6.57
C VAL A 13 -14.68 6.52 7.82
N ARG A 14 -15.33 6.64 8.98
CA ARG A 14 -14.67 6.51 10.28
C ARG A 14 -14.19 5.08 10.46
N TYR A 15 -12.91 4.91 10.80
CA TYR A 15 -12.38 3.58 11.11
C TYR A 15 -12.83 3.15 12.51
N GLU A 16 -13.69 2.13 12.58
CA GLU A 16 -14.27 1.62 13.84
C GLU A 16 -13.96 0.15 14.07
N LYS A 17 -14.09 -0.65 13.01
CA LYS A 17 -13.88 -2.10 13.04
C LYS A 17 -12.89 -2.53 11.96
N PRO A 18 -11.88 -3.35 12.31
CA PRO A 18 -10.97 -3.90 11.32
C PRO A 18 -11.70 -4.68 10.21
N ALA A 19 -11.15 -4.61 9.00
CA ALA A 19 -11.68 -5.12 7.73
C ALA A 19 -13.00 -4.48 7.28
N ALA A 20 -14.00 -4.38 8.16
CA ALA A 20 -15.31 -3.83 7.85
C ALA A 20 -15.25 -2.34 7.44
N SER A 21 -14.43 -1.53 8.12
CA SER A 21 -14.32 -0.10 7.81
C SER A 21 -13.69 0.15 6.44
N VAL A 22 -12.60 -0.56 6.12
CA VAL A 22 -11.92 -0.47 4.83
C VAL A 22 -12.80 -0.99 3.70
N ARG A 23 -13.47 -2.14 3.90
CA ARG A 23 -14.43 -2.67 2.93
C ARG A 23 -15.53 -1.65 2.64
N ARG A 24 -16.15 -1.09 3.68
CA ARG A 24 -17.19 -0.07 3.53
C ARG A 24 -16.69 1.14 2.74
N ALA A 25 -15.47 1.62 3.02
CA ALA A 25 -14.89 2.73 2.26
C ALA A 25 -14.73 2.37 0.77
N VAL A 26 -14.18 1.20 0.46
CA VAL A 26 -13.99 0.74 -0.93
C VAL A 26 -15.31 0.54 -1.66
N ASP A 27 -16.30 -0.10 -1.02
CA ASP A 27 -17.58 -0.43 -1.65
C ASP A 27 -18.40 0.84 -1.94
N LEU A 28 -18.37 1.84 -1.06
CA LEU A 28 -19.09 3.11 -1.25
C LEU A 28 -18.61 3.89 -2.48
N CYS A 29 -17.34 3.76 -2.87
CA CYS A 29 -16.82 4.38 -4.10
C CYS A 29 -16.70 3.40 -5.28
N GLY A 30 -17.01 2.12 -5.08
CA GLY A 30 -16.77 1.05 -6.06
C GLY A 30 -15.30 0.93 -6.45
N GLY A 31 -14.39 1.16 -5.51
CA GLY A 31 -12.96 1.38 -5.78
C GLY A 31 -12.21 0.16 -6.35
N LEU A 32 -12.82 -1.03 -6.29
CA LEU A 32 -12.26 -2.28 -6.82
C LEU A 32 -13.20 -2.98 -7.82
N ASP A 33 -14.27 -2.33 -8.28
CA ASP A 33 -15.29 -2.96 -9.13
C ASP A 33 -14.77 -3.27 -10.54
N THR A 34 -13.78 -2.51 -11.01
CA THR A 34 -13.17 -2.66 -12.33
C THR A 34 -11.91 -3.53 -12.31
N LEU A 35 -11.59 -4.16 -11.18
CA LEU A 35 -10.39 -4.99 -11.08
C LEU A 35 -10.54 -6.23 -11.99
N PRO A 36 -9.65 -6.43 -12.98
CA PRO A 36 -9.78 -7.56 -13.90
C PRO A 36 -9.45 -8.88 -13.19
N PRO A 37 -10.01 -10.01 -13.67
CA PRO A 37 -9.59 -11.33 -13.23
C PRO A 37 -8.07 -11.51 -13.40
N GLY A 38 -7.41 -12.10 -12.41
CA GLY A 38 -5.96 -12.33 -12.46
C GLY A 38 -5.09 -11.07 -12.32
N ALA A 39 -5.67 -9.92 -11.94
CA ALA A 39 -4.92 -8.70 -11.70
C ALA A 39 -3.73 -8.93 -10.74
N ARG A 40 -2.60 -8.26 -11.04
CA ARG A 40 -1.48 -8.11 -10.12
C ARG A 40 -1.55 -6.74 -9.49
N VAL A 41 -1.56 -6.68 -8.17
CA VAL A 41 -1.77 -5.43 -7.43
C VAL A 41 -0.50 -4.99 -6.74
N PHE A 42 -0.20 -3.70 -6.85
CA PHE A 42 0.86 -3.02 -6.11
C PHE A 42 0.23 -2.11 -5.06
N ILE A 43 0.56 -2.33 -3.78
CA ILE A 43 0.13 -1.50 -2.65
C ILE A 43 1.30 -0.58 -2.29
N LYS A 44 1.05 0.74 -2.34
CA LYS A 44 1.95 1.79 -1.86
C LYS A 44 1.44 2.26 -0.49
N PRO A 45 1.97 1.73 0.63
CA PRO A 45 1.43 2.02 1.95
C PRO A 45 1.85 3.38 2.51
N ASN A 46 2.70 4.18 1.84
CA ASN A 46 3.21 5.44 2.39
C ASN A 46 4.00 5.24 3.71
N ILE A 47 5.26 4.86 3.56
CA ILE A 47 6.29 4.94 4.62
C ILE A 47 7.22 6.10 4.23
N VAL A 48 6.83 7.34 4.53
CA VAL A 48 7.55 8.55 4.07
C VAL A 48 9.03 8.49 4.48
N PHE A 49 9.28 8.17 5.73
CA PHE A 49 10.61 8.02 6.32
C PHE A 49 10.57 6.95 7.41
N TRP A 50 11.71 6.29 7.61
CA TRP A 50 11.92 5.34 8.70
C TRP A 50 13.30 5.52 9.31
N SER A 51 13.39 5.52 10.64
CA SER A 51 14.67 5.52 11.36
C SER A 51 14.87 4.24 12.14
N ARG A 52 16.08 3.69 12.05
CA ARG A 52 16.55 2.56 12.87
C ARG A 52 17.17 3.00 14.20
N THR A 53 17.47 4.30 14.34
CA THR A 53 18.29 4.83 15.44
C THR A 53 17.57 5.89 16.28
N ALA A 54 16.47 6.45 15.79
CA ALA A 54 15.75 7.51 16.46
C ALA A 54 14.24 7.21 16.54
N VAL A 55 13.63 7.62 17.65
CA VAL A 55 12.18 7.65 17.78
C VAL A 55 11.66 8.88 17.05
N PHE A 56 10.60 8.69 16.27
CA PHE A 56 9.90 9.75 15.55
C PHE A 56 8.40 9.54 15.65
N PRO A 57 7.59 10.61 15.49
CA PRO A 57 6.14 10.49 15.45
C PRO A 57 5.73 9.68 14.22
N LYS A 58 5.05 8.55 14.44
CA LYS A 58 4.59 7.68 13.34
C LYS A 58 3.26 8.15 12.74
N TRP A 59 2.44 8.84 13.53
CA TRP A 59 1.13 9.33 13.10
C TRP A 59 1.30 10.42 12.04
N GLY A 60 0.56 10.30 10.93
CA GLY A 60 0.68 11.19 9.78
C GLY A 60 1.90 10.93 8.89
N VAL A 61 2.84 10.07 9.30
CA VAL A 61 4.06 9.74 8.54
C VAL A 61 3.98 8.35 7.89
N ILE A 62 3.36 7.39 8.60
CA ILE A 62 3.24 6.01 8.17
C ILE A 62 1.77 5.60 8.15
N THR A 63 1.32 4.96 7.08
CA THR A 63 -0.01 4.33 7.11
C THR A 63 -0.04 3.23 8.16
N THR A 64 -1.10 3.24 8.96
CA THR A 64 -1.33 2.23 10.00
C THR A 64 -1.30 0.82 9.41
N SER A 65 -0.41 -0.05 9.92
CA SER A 65 -0.24 -1.42 9.41
C SER A 65 -1.53 -2.23 9.33
N ARG A 66 -2.47 -1.97 10.26
CA ARG A 66 -3.77 -2.63 10.25
C ARG A 66 -4.61 -2.30 9.01
N VAL A 67 -4.57 -1.06 8.53
CA VAL A 67 -5.25 -0.66 7.28
C VAL A 67 -4.64 -1.39 6.09
N VAL A 68 -3.31 -1.52 6.06
CA VAL A 68 -2.61 -2.29 5.01
C VAL A 68 -3.01 -3.76 5.03
N GLU A 69 -3.08 -4.39 6.21
CA GLU A 69 -3.57 -5.75 6.36
C GLU A 69 -5.01 -5.90 5.85
N ASP A 70 -5.91 -4.97 6.21
CA ASP A 70 -7.31 -5.02 5.79
C ASP A 70 -7.46 -4.89 4.27
N VAL A 71 -6.63 -4.07 3.61
CA VAL A 71 -6.56 -3.99 2.14
C VAL A 71 -6.06 -5.31 1.54
N VAL A 72 -5.00 -5.91 2.10
CA VAL A 72 -4.49 -7.21 1.64
C VAL A 72 -5.57 -8.29 1.73
N ARG A 73 -6.29 -8.35 2.86
CA ARG A 73 -7.40 -9.30 3.05
C ARG A 73 -8.50 -9.09 2.00
N LEU A 74 -8.94 -7.85 1.81
CA LEU A 74 -9.97 -7.51 0.82
C LEU A 74 -9.59 -7.92 -0.60
N LEU A 75 -8.33 -7.71 -0.99
CA LEU A 75 -7.82 -8.14 -2.29
C LEU A 75 -7.75 -9.67 -2.42
N LYS A 76 -7.32 -10.36 -1.36
CA LYS A 76 -7.27 -11.85 -1.34
C LYS A 76 -8.65 -12.48 -1.46
N GLU A 77 -9.65 -11.93 -0.77
CA GLU A 77 -11.05 -12.38 -0.89
C GLU A 77 -11.61 -12.19 -2.31
N ARG A 78 -11.14 -11.18 -3.04
CA ARG A 78 -11.47 -10.94 -4.45
C ARG A 78 -10.66 -11.81 -5.43
N GLY A 79 -9.86 -12.76 -4.94
CA GLY A 79 -9.10 -13.70 -5.77
C GLY A 79 -7.78 -13.16 -6.31
N VAL A 80 -7.26 -12.03 -5.80
CA VAL A 80 -5.98 -11.47 -6.25
C VAL A 80 -4.82 -12.36 -5.76
N GLY A 81 -4.24 -13.12 -6.70
CA GLY A 81 -3.10 -14.00 -6.41
C GLY A 81 -1.81 -13.23 -6.14
N GLY A 82 -1.48 -12.26 -7.00
CA GLY A 82 -0.22 -11.52 -6.94
C GLY A 82 -0.35 -10.14 -6.31
N ILE A 83 0.08 -10.00 -5.06
CA ILE A 83 0.12 -8.71 -4.34
C ILE A 83 1.56 -8.36 -3.99
N THR A 84 1.99 -7.16 -4.34
CA THR A 84 3.29 -6.59 -3.94
C THR A 84 3.03 -5.36 -3.09
N ILE A 85 3.62 -5.30 -1.90
CA ILE A 85 3.68 -4.08 -1.07
C ILE A 85 5.04 -3.45 -1.35
N GLY A 86 5.08 -2.26 -1.92
CA GLY A 86 6.35 -1.64 -2.27
C GLY A 86 6.44 -0.17 -1.90
N GLU A 87 7.65 0.25 -1.57
CA GLU A 87 7.92 1.59 -1.08
C GLU A 87 9.35 2.04 -1.42
N GLY A 88 9.50 3.36 -1.61
CA GLY A 88 10.77 4.07 -1.74
C GLY A 88 10.78 5.22 -0.75
N SER A 89 11.05 4.90 0.52
CA SER A 89 11.12 5.87 1.60
C SER A 89 12.27 6.86 1.41
N VAL A 90 12.13 8.07 1.94
CA VAL A 90 13.25 9.01 2.00
C VAL A 90 14.39 8.39 2.81
N THR A 91 15.58 8.32 2.22
CA THR A 91 16.82 7.91 2.89
C THR A 91 17.83 9.05 2.85
N LEU A 92 18.66 9.16 3.90
CA LEU A 92 19.78 10.10 3.91
C LEU A 92 20.96 9.60 3.08
N ASP A 93 21.13 8.28 3.05
CA ASP A 93 22.15 7.59 2.25
C ASP A 93 21.42 6.82 1.12
N PRO A 94 21.67 7.16 -0.16
CA PRO A 94 21.15 6.41 -1.30
C PRO A 94 21.59 4.94 -1.33
N LYS A 95 22.64 4.57 -0.59
CA LYS A 95 23.16 3.19 -0.47
C LYS A 95 22.58 2.43 0.72
N ASP A 96 21.63 3.00 1.46
CA ASP A 96 21.02 2.31 2.60
C ASP A 96 20.11 1.16 2.16
N THR A 97 20.61 -0.06 2.30
CA THR A 97 19.89 -1.30 2.00
C THR A 97 19.18 -1.91 3.22
N LYS A 98 19.37 -1.35 4.42
CA LYS A 98 18.93 -1.97 5.69
C LYS A 98 17.63 -1.36 6.21
N THR A 99 17.42 -0.08 5.96
CA THR A 99 16.29 0.67 6.52
C THR A 99 14.94 0.15 6.04
N PHE A 100 14.82 -0.22 4.75
CA PHE A 100 13.60 -0.83 4.23
C PHE A 100 13.28 -2.17 4.90
N SER A 101 14.24 -3.11 4.94
CA SER A 101 14.03 -4.42 5.55
C SER A 101 13.65 -4.31 7.03
N HIS A 102 14.27 -3.37 7.74
CA HIS A 102 13.90 -3.08 9.12
C HIS A 102 12.46 -2.57 9.20
N ALA A 103 12.05 -1.60 8.38
CA ALA A 103 10.67 -1.10 8.37
C ALA A 103 9.65 -2.22 8.10
N VAL A 104 9.90 -3.06 7.08
CA VAL A 104 9.06 -4.23 6.74
C VAL A 104 8.88 -5.16 7.94
N SER A 105 9.96 -5.49 8.65
CA SER A 105 9.88 -6.35 9.84
C SER A 105 9.13 -5.69 10.99
N THR A 106 9.44 -4.42 11.32
CA THR A 106 8.88 -3.72 12.48
C THR A 106 7.41 -3.37 12.30
N LEU A 107 6.99 -3.06 11.07
CA LEU A 107 5.60 -2.76 10.75
C LEU A 107 4.73 -4.03 10.61
N GLY A 108 5.34 -5.22 10.72
CA GLY A 108 4.66 -6.51 10.66
C GLY A 108 4.40 -7.02 9.24
N TYR A 109 5.01 -6.42 8.22
CA TYR A 109 4.75 -6.84 6.83
C TYR A 109 5.33 -8.22 6.53
N THR A 110 6.40 -8.66 7.21
CA THR A 110 6.88 -10.05 7.15
C THR A 110 5.81 -11.06 7.61
N VAL A 111 4.90 -10.67 8.51
CA VAL A 111 3.76 -11.51 8.90
C VAL A 111 2.76 -11.59 7.75
N LEU A 112 2.54 -10.50 7.02
CA LEU A 112 1.68 -10.50 5.83
C LEU A 112 2.26 -11.35 4.71
N GLU A 113 3.58 -11.32 4.50
CA GLU A 113 4.27 -12.19 3.52
C GLU A 113 4.00 -13.66 3.85
N LYS A 114 4.23 -14.07 5.10
CA LYS A 114 4.01 -15.46 5.54
C LYS A 114 2.53 -15.88 5.46
N ARG A 115 1.62 -14.99 5.88
CA ARG A 115 0.19 -15.32 6.02
C ARG A 115 -0.57 -15.28 4.70
N PHE A 116 -0.20 -14.36 3.81
CA PHE A 116 -0.96 -14.08 2.59
C PHE A 116 -0.13 -14.27 1.31
N GLY A 117 1.15 -14.58 1.40
CA GLY A 117 2.03 -14.73 0.23
C GLY A 117 2.21 -13.42 -0.54
N VAL A 118 2.08 -12.27 0.12
CA VAL A 118 2.46 -10.98 -0.49
C VAL A 118 3.97 -10.87 -0.59
N ARG A 119 4.46 -9.95 -1.41
CA ARG A 119 5.90 -9.64 -1.52
C ARG A 119 6.16 -8.23 -1.06
N CYS A 120 7.16 -8.01 -0.21
CA CYS A 120 7.63 -6.67 0.12
C CYS A 120 8.85 -6.27 -0.74
N VAL A 121 8.81 -5.11 -1.38
CA VAL A 121 9.86 -4.65 -2.31
C VAL A 121 10.30 -3.23 -1.98
N ASN A 122 11.60 -3.03 -1.82
CA ASN A 122 12.22 -1.71 -1.89
C ASN A 122 12.31 -1.31 -3.36
N VAL A 123 11.65 -0.23 -3.76
CA VAL A 123 11.67 0.19 -5.18
C VAL A 123 13.06 0.65 -5.63
N PHE A 124 13.92 1.07 -4.70
CA PHE A 124 15.30 1.47 -5.02
C PHE A 124 16.23 0.29 -5.34
N ASP A 125 15.85 -0.95 -5.02
CA ASP A 125 16.64 -2.14 -5.37
C ASP A 125 16.43 -2.56 -6.85
N ARG A 126 15.65 -1.79 -7.61
CA ARG A 126 15.29 -2.07 -9.00
C ARG A 126 15.92 -1.02 -9.93
N PRO A 127 16.23 -1.40 -11.18
CA PRO A 127 16.73 -0.45 -12.15
C PRO A 127 15.68 0.64 -12.44
N PHE A 128 16.15 1.87 -12.62
CA PHE A 128 15.35 2.98 -13.10
C PHE A 128 15.54 3.13 -14.60
N GLU A 129 14.44 3.37 -15.30
CA GLU A 129 14.44 3.71 -16.72
C GLU A 129 14.10 5.20 -16.84
N PRO A 130 14.92 6.00 -17.55
CA PRO A 130 14.55 7.37 -17.86
C PRO A 130 13.35 7.36 -18.82
N VAL A 131 12.26 8.01 -18.42
CA VAL A 131 11.04 8.14 -19.21
C VAL A 131 10.78 9.62 -19.45
N ASP A 132 10.56 10.00 -20.70
CA ASP A 132 10.11 11.34 -21.05
C ASP A 132 8.65 11.52 -20.62
N LEU A 133 8.39 12.53 -19.77
CA LEU A 133 7.06 12.87 -19.28
C LEU A 133 6.33 13.87 -20.18
N GLY A 134 6.97 14.32 -21.27
CA GLY A 134 6.49 15.39 -22.14
C GLY A 134 6.81 16.79 -21.60
N GLY A 135 6.34 17.82 -22.31
CA GLY A 135 6.65 19.23 -22.02
C GLY A 135 5.92 19.87 -20.83
N GLY A 136 5.03 19.13 -20.16
CA GLY A 136 4.10 19.66 -19.14
C GLY A 136 2.72 19.99 -19.69
#